data_AF-A0ABD0PQD4-F1
#
_entry.id   AF-A0ABD0PQD4-F1
#
_cell.length_a   1.000
_cell.length_b   1.000
_cell.length_c   1.000
_cell.angle_alpha   90.00
_cell.angle_beta   90.00
_cell.angle_gamma   90.00
#
_symmetry.space_group_name_H-M   'P 1'
#
loop_
_entity.id
_entity.type
_entity.pdbx_description
1 polymer ?
#
loop_
_entity_poly.entity_id
_entity_poly.type
_entity_poly.pdbx_seq_one_letter_code
_entity_poly.pdbx_strand_id
1 'polypeptide(L)' 'VAYAEHLVEQQQAEQAGLLLWRCGENAHALQAFVSCTSWRNALAVATHIPLPPEQLALLARDLA' A
#
# COMPACT_ATOMS: atom_id res chain seq x y z
N VAL A 1 -13.87 0.61 -4.14
CA VAL A 1 -13.73 -0.15 -2.86
C VAL A 1 -14.08 -1.61 -3.08
N ALA A 2 -15.30 -1.99 -3.48
CA ALA A 2 -15.71 -3.40 -3.68
C ALA A 2 -14.78 -4.25 -4.57
N TYR A 3 -14.22 -3.70 -5.66
CA TYR A 3 -13.30 -4.46 -6.52
C TYR A 3 -11.91 -4.69 -5.89
N ALA A 4 -11.46 -3.79 -5.01
CA ALA A 4 -10.21 -3.97 -4.29
C ALA A 4 -10.33 -5.08 -3.23
N GLU A 5 -11.49 -5.17 -2.57
CA GLU A 5 -11.78 -6.24 -1.61
C GLU A 5 -11.79 -7.62 -2.29
N HIS A 6 -12.43 -7.75 -3.47
CA HIS A 6 -12.35 -8.99 -4.26
C HIS A 6 -10.93 -9.36 -4.69
N LEU A 7 -10.09 -8.38 -5.03
CA LEU A 7 -8.70 -8.65 -5.35
C LEU A 7 -7.90 -9.11 -4.12
N VAL A 8 -8.18 -8.59 -2.93
CA VAL A 8 -7.56 -9.05 -1.68
C VAL A 8 -7.99 -10.49 -1.36
N GLU A 9 -9.28 -10.83 -1.52
CA GLU A 9 -9.79 -12.20 -1.37
C GLU A 9 -9.09 -13.20 -2.31
N GLN A 10 -8.71 -12.75 -3.51
CA GLN A 10 -8.02 -13.55 -4.53
C GLN A 10 -6.48 -13.59 -4.34
N GLN A 11 -5.95 -13.15 -3.19
CA GLN A 11 -4.52 -12.96 -2.92
C GLN A 11 -3.81 -11.97 -3.87
N GLN A 12 -4.56 -11.16 -4.60
CA GLN A 12 -4.06 -10.13 -5.52
C GLN A 12 -4.00 -8.75 -4.83
N ALA A 13 -3.53 -8.72 -3.59
CA ALA A 13 -3.43 -7.49 -2.79
C ALA A 13 -2.55 -6.41 -3.44
N GLU A 14 -1.56 -6.78 -4.25
CA GLU A 14 -0.78 -5.82 -5.05
C GLU A 14 -1.65 -5.09 -6.09
N GLN A 15 -2.53 -5.81 -6.81
CA GLN A 15 -3.43 -5.18 -7.78
C GLN A 15 -4.50 -4.34 -7.09
N ALA A 16 -5.00 -4.79 -5.93
CA ALA A 16 -5.91 -4.01 -5.10
C ALA A 16 -5.26 -2.67 -4.69
N GLY A 17 -4.00 -2.72 -4.24
CA GLY A 17 -3.22 -1.54 -3.89
C GLY A 17 -3.03 -0.57 -5.05
N LEU A 18 -2.73 -1.06 -6.26
CA LEU A 18 -2.58 -0.22 -7.46
C LEU A 18 -3.88 0.49 -7.85
N LEU A 19 -5.02 -0.20 -7.73
CA LEU A 19 -6.34 0.38 -7.98
C LEU A 19 -6.69 1.46 -6.97
N LEU A 20 -6.46 1.20 -5.69
CA LEU A 20 -6.67 2.16 -4.61
C LEU A 20 -5.76 3.39 -4.79
N TRP A 21 -4.50 3.17 -5.18
CA TRP A 21 -3.55 4.25 -5.44
C TRP A 21 -4.02 5.13 -6.61
N ARG A 22 -4.50 4.52 -7.70
CA ARG A 22 -5.07 5.25 -8.83
C ARG A 22 -6.35 6.01 -8.47
N CYS A 23 -7.12 5.51 -7.51
CA CYS A 23 -8.29 6.21 -6.95
C CYS A 23 -7.93 7.35 -6.00
N GLY A 24 -6.65 7.56 -5.67
CA GLY A 24 -6.20 8.58 -4.71
C GLY A 24 -6.28 8.13 -3.25
N GLU A 25 -6.65 6.88 -2.99
CA GLU A 25 -6.74 6.27 -1.65
C GLU A 25 -5.37 5.75 -1.22
N ASN A 26 -4.41 6.67 -1.09
CA ASN A 26 -3.00 6.33 -0.83
C ASN A 26 -2.79 5.55 0.48
N ALA A 27 -3.57 5.85 1.53
CA ALA A 27 -3.48 5.16 2.82
C ALA A 27 -3.92 3.68 2.71
N HIS A 28 -5.05 3.42 2.05
CA HIS A 28 -5.52 2.05 1.80
C HIS A 28 -4.61 1.30 0.82
N ALA A 29 -4.07 1.99 -0.19
CA ALA A 29 -3.09 1.41 -1.11
C ALA A 29 -1.82 0.95 -0.38
N LEU A 30 -1.27 1.80 0.50
CA LEU A 30 -0.12 1.48 1.33
C LEU A 30 -0.38 0.25 2.20
N GLN A 31 -1.53 0.17 2.87
CA GLN A 31 -1.90 -0.98 3.69
C GLN A 31 -1.99 -2.28 2.86
N ALA A 32 -2.56 -2.21 1.66
CA ALA A 32 -2.59 -3.34 0.75
C ALA A 32 -1.18 -3.78 0.35
N PHE A 33 -0.28 -2.84 0.01
CA PHE A 33 1.11 -3.15 -0.34
C PHE A 33 1.93 -3.71 0.83
N VAL A 34 1.70 -3.24 2.06
CA VAL A 34 2.33 -3.80 3.27
C VAL A 34 1.81 -5.21 3.53
N SER A 35 0.50 -5.44 3.37
CA SER A 35 -0.10 -6.77 3.58
C SER A 35 0.44 -7.85 2.63
N CYS A 36 0.85 -7.46 1.42
CA CYS A 36 1.44 -8.36 0.43
C CYS A 36 2.98 -8.27 0.33
N THR A 37 3.63 -7.64 1.31
CA THR A 37 5.09 -7.43 1.36
C THR A 37 5.70 -6.84 0.08
N SER A 38 4.91 -6.08 -0.67
CA SER A 38 5.33 -5.39 -1.90
C SER A 38 6.01 -4.06 -1.55
N TRP A 39 7.25 -4.17 -1.04
CA TRP A 39 8.04 -3.05 -0.53
C TRP A 39 8.28 -1.94 -1.57
N ARG A 40 8.43 -2.28 -2.86
CA ARG A 40 8.64 -1.29 -3.93
C ARG A 40 7.44 -0.37 -4.09
N ASN A 41 6.25 -0.94 -4.10
CA ASN A 41 5.01 -0.18 -4.22
C ASN A 41 4.68 0.55 -2.92
N ALA A 42 4.94 -0.06 -1.76
CA ALA A 42 4.77 0.60 -0.47
C ALA A 42 5.66 1.85 -0.35
N LEU A 43 6.94 1.78 -0.74
CA LEU A 43 7.85 2.93 -0.76
C LEU A 43 7.40 3.99 -1.77
N ALA A 44 6.98 3.58 -2.98
CA ALA A 44 6.49 4.52 -3.98
C ALA A 44 5.25 5.29 -3.46
N VAL A 45 4.28 4.61 -2.86
CA VAL A 45 3.12 5.29 -2.27
C VAL A 45 3.54 6.18 -1.09
N ALA A 46 4.47 5.72 -0.26
CA ALA A 46 4.95 6.48 0.89
C ALA A 46 5.64 7.80 0.51
N THR A 47 6.29 7.90 -0.66
CA THR A 47 6.86 9.18 -1.14
C THR A 47 5.81 10.14 -1.69
N HIS A 48 4.65 9.61 -2.12
CA HIS A 48 3.51 10.40 -2.60
C HIS A 48 2.58 10.90 -1.48
N ILE A 49 2.73 10.38 -0.26
CA ILE A 49 2.02 10.88 0.92
C ILE A 49 3.00 11.74 1.73
N PRO A 50 2.61 12.95 2.19
CA PRO A 50 3.41 13.71 3.14
C PRO A 50 3.36 13.03 4.52
N LEU A 51 4.06 11.91 4.65
CA LEU A 51 4.21 11.17 5.91
C LEU A 51 5.37 11.75 6.72
N PRO A 52 5.25 11.84 8.05
CA PRO A 52 6.36 12.16 8.92
C PRO A 52 7.46 11.08 8.81
N PRO A 53 8.74 11.46 8.97
CA PRO A 53 9.87 10.55 8.81
C PRO A 53 9.85 9.36 9.77
N GLU A 54 9.23 9.49 10.95
CA GLU A 54 9.02 8.37 11.88
C GLU A 54 8.09 7.30 11.33
N GLN A 55 7.04 7.66 10.58
CA GLN A 55 6.17 6.68 9.94
C GLN A 55 6.87 5.98 8.77
N LEU A 56 7.73 6.68 8.03
CA LEU A 56 8.59 6.07 7.02
C LEU A 56 9.57 5.06 7.63
N ALA A 57 10.18 5.37 8.78
CA ALA A 57 11.07 4.46 9.48
C ALA A 57 10.33 3.21 9.99
N LEU A 58 9.11 3.37 10.51
CA LEU A 58 8.25 2.26 10.91
C LEU A 58 7.87 1.38 9.71
N LEU A 59 7.48 1.97 8.59
CA LEU A 59 7.20 1.25 7.34
C LEU A 59 8.42 0.48 6.84
N ALA A 60 9.59 1.11 6.81
CA ALA A 60 10.82 0.46 6.38
C ALA A 60 11.19 -0.72 7.29
N ARG A 61 10.89 -0.63 8.59
CA ARG A 61 11.09 -1.73 9.54
C ARG A 61 10.08 -2.86 9.36
N ASP A 62 8.81 -2.54 9.16
CA ASP A 62 7.76 -3.55 8.97
C ASP A 62 7.88 -4.28 7.61
N LEU A 63 8.62 -3.69 6.66
CA LEU A 63 8.94 -4.27 5.35
C LEU A 63 10.30 -5.01 5.30
N ALA A 64 11.10 -4.99 6.39
CA ALA A 64 12.39 -5.66 6.50
C ALA A 64 12.26 -7.10 6.98
#